data_AF-A0A842SHV8-F1
#
_entry.id   AF-A0A842SHV8-F1
#
_cell.length_a   1.000
_cell.length_b   1.000
_cell.length_c   1.000
_cell.angle_alpha   90.00
_cell.angle_beta   90.00
_cell.angle_gamma   90.00
#
_symmetry.space_group_name_H-M   'P 1'
#
loop_
_entity.id
_entity.type
_entity.pdbx_description
1 polymer ?
#
loop_
_entity_poly.entity_id
_entity_poly.type
_entity_poly.pdbx_seq_one_letter_code
_entity_poly.pdbx_strand_id
1 'polypeptide(L)'
;MRYVYLWYVKITHAAMKRHLADNSYGDNWLAKAKEVVKEHGMKLAILGSPFGTVEQFVVGVETDVSLDEFGKVTSDLYHIDPEFVEYGKTMIIRQ
;
A
#
# COMPACT_ATOMS: atom_id res chain seq x y z
N MET A 1 -17.13 -8.39 -12.15
CA MET A 1 -16.58 -9.19 -11.04
C MET A 1 -15.82 -8.23 -10.13
N ARG A 2 -15.87 -8.40 -8.81
CA ARG A 2 -15.05 -7.58 -7.89
C ARG A 2 -13.75 -8.30 -7.60
N TYR A 3 -12.63 -7.67 -7.96
CA TYR A 3 -11.29 -8.12 -7.64
C TYR A 3 -10.90 -7.60 -6.25
N VAL A 4 -10.15 -8.43 -5.53
CA VAL A 4 -9.46 -8.01 -4.31
C VAL A 4 -7.97 -8.24 -4.54
N TYR A 5 -7.24 -7.13 -4.62
CA TYR A 5 -5.79 -7.14 -4.70
C TYR A 5 -5.21 -6.92 -3.31
N LEU A 6 -4.30 -7.78 -2.87
CA LEU A 6 -3.47 -7.50 -1.70
C LEU A 6 -2.09 -7.08 -2.18
N TRP A 7 -1.66 -5.90 -1.79
CA TRP A 7 -0.32 -5.40 -2.03
C TRP A 7 0.48 -5.40 -0.74
N TYR A 8 1.45 -6.29 -0.66
CA TYR A 8 2.35 -6.46 0.48
C TYR A 8 3.51 -5.50 0.30
N VAL A 9 3.62 -4.52 1.19
CA VAL A 9 4.60 -3.44 1.13
C VAL A 9 5.64 -3.69 2.21
N LYS A 10 6.90 -3.89 1.81
CA LYS A 10 8.05 -3.80 2.70
C LYS A 10 8.55 -2.36 2.68
N ILE A 11 8.62 -1.72 3.85
CA ILE A 11 9.20 -0.37 3.96
C ILE A 11 10.72 -0.43 4.07
N THR A 12 11.42 0.62 3.64
CA THR A 12 12.87 0.68 3.78
C THR A 12 13.29 0.77 5.25
N HIS A 13 14.52 0.35 5.54
CA HIS A 13 15.09 0.50 6.88
C HIS A 13 15.14 1.97 7.36
N ALA A 14 15.31 2.92 6.44
CA ALA A 14 15.30 4.34 6.75
C ALA A 14 13.90 4.82 7.14
N ALA A 15 12.88 4.44 6.36
CA ALA A 15 11.48 4.73 6.65
C ALA A 15 11.04 4.11 7.97
N MET A 16 11.48 2.88 8.26
CA MET A 16 11.26 2.20 9.53
C MET A 16 11.86 2.98 10.71
N LYS A 17 13.11 3.42 10.60
CA LYS A 17 13.74 4.27 11.63
C LYS A 17 12.98 5.58 11.86
N ARG A 18 12.52 6.24 10.78
CA ARG A 18 11.71 7.46 10.88
C ARG A 18 10.38 7.19 11.55
N HIS A 19 9.69 6.11 11.19
CA HIS A 19 8.42 5.71 11.81
C HIS A 19 8.58 5.36 13.29
N LEU A 20 9.63 4.65 13.68
CA LEU A 20 9.90 4.34 15.09
C LEU A 20 10.26 5.58 15.93
N ALA A 21 10.87 6.59 15.31
CA ALA A 21 11.16 7.87 15.96
C ALA A 21 9.92 8.77 16.03
N ASP A 22 9.06 8.70 15.01
CA ASP A 22 7.82 9.46 14.88
C ASP A 22 6.77 8.64 14.13
N ASN A 23 5.81 8.09 14.88
CA ASN A 23 4.75 7.26 14.32
C ASN A 23 3.94 8.00 13.24
N SER A 24 3.83 9.32 13.31
CA SER A 24 3.06 10.13 12.36
C SER A 24 3.60 10.06 10.94
N TYR A 25 4.88 9.73 10.76
CA TYR A 25 5.48 9.53 9.43
C TYR A 25 4.77 8.41 8.64
N GLY A 26 4.49 7.28 9.31
CA GLY A 26 3.75 6.17 8.71
C GLY A 26 2.29 6.54 8.46
N ASP A 27 1.65 7.21 9.43
CA ASP A 27 0.25 7.65 9.30
C ASP A 27 0.04 8.64 8.14
N ASN A 28 0.98 9.56 7.93
CA ASN A 28 0.96 10.51 6.82
C ASN A 28 1.08 9.82 5.47
N TRP A 29 1.97 8.81 5.37
CA TRP A 29 2.07 8.00 4.15
C TRP A 29 0.77 7.22 3.89
N LEU A 30 0.20 6.60 4.93
CA LEU A 30 -1.07 5.87 4.81
C LEU A 30 -2.25 6.78 4.44
N ALA A 31 -2.27 8.03 4.91
CA ALA A 31 -3.27 9.02 4.52
C ALA A 31 -3.19 9.33 3.02
N LYS A 32 -1.98 9.60 2.50
CA LYS A 32 -1.76 9.81 1.07
C LYS A 32 -2.08 8.58 0.22
N ALA A 33 -1.75 7.38 0.72
CA ALA A 33 -2.09 6.13 0.04
C ALA A 33 -3.62 5.97 -0.12
N LYS A 34 -4.41 6.37 0.90
CA LYS A 34 -5.88 6.39 0.80
C LYS A 34 -6.38 7.35 -0.27
N GLU A 35 -5.76 8.53 -0.38
CA GLU A 35 -6.10 9.53 -1.39
C GLU A 35 -5.84 9.01 -2.81
N VAL A 36 -4.63 8.50 -3.07
CA VAL A 36 -4.26 7.90 -4.37
C VAL A 36 -5.24 6.79 -4.76
N VAL A 37 -5.52 5.85 -3.85
CA VAL A 37 -6.42 4.73 -4.17
C VAL A 37 -7.84 5.21 -4.48
N LYS A 38 -8.30 6.25 -3.79
CA LYS A 38 -9.62 6.86 -4.02
C LYS A 38 -9.68 7.57 -5.38
N GLU A 39 -8.61 8.24 -5.82
CA GLU A 39 -8.53 8.88 -7.14
C GLU A 39 -8.70 7.88 -8.28
N HIS A 40 -8.23 6.65 -8.09
CA HIS A 40 -8.42 5.55 -9.03
C HIS A 40 -9.77 4.83 -8.89
N GLY A 41 -10.71 5.37 -8.11
CA GLY A 41 -12.05 4.80 -7.92
C GLY A 41 -12.06 3.51 -7.08
N MET A 42 -10.95 3.19 -6.41
CA MET A 42 -10.80 1.95 -5.65
C MET A 42 -11.02 2.19 -4.15
N LYS A 43 -11.31 1.12 -3.40
CA LYS A 43 -11.45 1.19 -1.94
C LYS A 43 -10.24 0.59 -1.25
N LEU A 44 -9.56 1.42 -0.45
CA LEU A 44 -8.42 0.98 0.36
C LEU A 44 -8.87 0.35 1.68
N ALA A 45 -8.63 -0.95 1.83
CA ALA A 45 -8.64 -1.66 3.10
C ALA A 45 -7.18 -1.87 3.54
N ILE A 46 -6.68 -1.04 4.45
CA ILE A 46 -5.37 -1.27 5.06
C ILE A 46 -5.52 -2.41 6.05
N LEU A 47 -4.97 -3.56 5.70
CA LEU A 47 -4.74 -4.66 6.62
C LEU A 47 -3.36 -4.40 7.22
N GLY A 48 -3.22 -4.50 8.54
CA GLY A 48 -1.97 -4.20 9.23
C GLY A 48 -0.80 -5.08 8.76
N SER A 49 0.25 -5.18 9.57
CA SER A 49 1.32 -6.12 9.24
C SER A 49 0.78 -7.55 9.24
N PRO A 50 0.92 -8.29 8.12
CA PRO A 50 0.41 -9.66 8.02
C PRO A 50 1.21 -10.62 8.91
N PHE A 51 2.40 -10.21 9.35
CA PHE A 51 3.29 -10.98 10.23
C PHE A 51 3.58 -10.27 11.56
N GLY A 52 2.85 -9.20 11.90
CA GLY A 52 3.09 -8.40 13.11
C GLY A 52 4.42 -7.64 13.09
N THR A 53 5.11 -7.57 11.95
CA THR A 53 6.34 -6.81 11.76
C THR A 53 6.02 -5.38 11.31
N VAL A 54 6.54 -4.39 12.03
CA VAL A 54 6.36 -2.95 11.71
C VAL A 54 6.88 -2.59 10.31
N GLU A 55 7.75 -3.44 9.75
CA GLU A 55 8.34 -3.28 8.41
C GLU A 55 7.41 -3.65 7.25
N GLN A 56 6.22 -4.21 7.53
CA GLN A 56 5.30 -4.69 6.49
C GLN A 56 3.89 -4.14 6.65
N PHE A 57 3.30 -3.67 5.55
CA PHE A 57 1.90 -3.29 5.45
C PHE A 57 1.20 -4.13 4.38
N VAL A 58 -0.08 -4.44 4.58
CA VAL A 58 -0.93 -4.99 3.52
C VAL A 58 -1.96 -3.97 3.09
N VAL A 59 -1.92 -3.67 1.81
CA VAL A 59 -2.84 -2.74 1.18
C VAL A 59 -3.84 -3.57 0.39
N GLY A 60 -5.02 -3.78 0.96
CA GLY A 60 -6.14 -4.45 0.31
C GLY A 60 -6.92 -3.46 -0.55
N VAL A 61 -7.18 -3.80 -1.81
CA VAL A 61 -7.89 -2.94 -2.74
C VAL A 61 -9.04 -3.71 -3.35
N GLU A 62 -10.27 -3.30 -3.03
CA GLU A 62 -11.48 -3.81 -3.66
C GLU A 62 -11.83 -2.91 -4.86
N THR A 63 -11.93 -3.52 -6.03
CA THR A 63 -12.21 -2.80 -7.27
C THR A 63 -12.85 -3.69 -8.33
N ASP A 64 -13.52 -3.09 -9.30
CA ASP A 64 -14.04 -3.69 -10.52
C ASP A 64 -13.08 -3.58 -11.72
N VAL A 65 -11.91 -2.95 -11.53
CA VAL A 65 -10.90 -2.74 -12.58
C VAL A 65 -9.94 -3.92 -12.77
N SER A 66 -9.27 -3.96 -13.92
CA SER A 66 -8.30 -5.01 -14.28
C SER A 66 -6.93 -4.84 -13.60
N LEU A 67 -6.08 -5.88 -13.69
CA LEU A 67 -4.74 -5.89 -13.11
C LEU A 67 -3.83 -4.77 -13.67
N ASP A 68 -4.01 -4.38 -14.92
CA ASP A 68 -3.22 -3.30 -15.54
C ASP A 68 -3.54 -1.93 -14.91
N GLU A 69 -4.80 -1.70 -14.54
CA GLU A 69 -5.20 -0.48 -13.82
C GLU A 69 -4.74 -0.51 -12.36
N PHE A 70 -4.67 -1.70 -11.75
CA PHE A 70 -4.03 -1.87 -10.45
C PHE A 70 -2.52 -1.56 -10.48
N GLY A 71 -1.84 -1.88 -11.59
CA GLY A 71 -0.43 -1.52 -11.80
C GLY A 71 -0.17 -0.01 -11.68
N LYS A 72 -1.08 0.82 -12.20
CA LYS A 72 -1.02 2.29 -12.10
C LYS A 72 -1.08 2.75 -10.64
N VAL A 73 -2.00 2.19 -9.86
CA VAL A 73 -2.11 2.50 -8.42
C VAL A 73 -0.83 2.14 -7.69
N THR A 74 -0.27 0.95 -7.91
CA THR A 74 0.99 0.57 -7.23
C THR A 74 2.14 1.51 -7.60
N SER A 75 2.23 1.94 -8.86
CA SER A 75 3.21 2.93 -9.31
C SER A 75 3.02 4.26 -8.58
N ASP A 76 1.81 4.79 -8.49
CA ASP A 76 1.55 6.05 -7.81
C ASP A 76 1.85 5.98 -6.31
N LEU A 77 1.58 4.83 -5.67
CA LEU A 77 1.93 4.57 -4.28
C LEU A 77 3.46 4.59 -4.04
N TYR A 78 4.28 4.11 -4.99
CA TYR A 78 5.75 4.25 -4.91
C TYR A 78 6.21 5.72 -5.00
N HIS A 79 5.46 6.58 -5.69
CA HIS A 79 5.82 7.99 -5.87
C HIS A 79 5.39 8.90 -4.71
N ILE A 80 4.60 8.41 -3.74
CA ILE A 80 4.24 9.15 -2.52
C ILE A 80 5.50 9.56 -1.75
N ASP A 81 6.44 8.62 -1.60
CA ASP A 81 7.76 8.80 -0.99
C ASP A 81 8.67 7.66 -1.50
N PRO A 82 9.60 7.96 -2.43
CA PRO A 82 10.52 6.97 -3.00
C PRO A 82 11.45 6.31 -1.97
N GLU A 83 11.65 6.92 -0.80
CA GLU A 83 12.44 6.32 0.29
C GLU A 83 11.58 5.45 1.21
N PHE A 84 10.26 5.41 1.03
CA PHE A 84 9.36 4.70 1.93
C PHE A 84 9.26 3.22 1.61
N VAL A 85 9.01 2.87 0.34
CA VAL A 85 8.76 1.48 -0.08
C VAL A 85 10.04 0.85 -0.63
N GLU A 86 10.51 -0.22 0.02
CA GLU A 86 11.62 -1.04 -0.47
C GLU A 86 11.15 -2.02 -1.56
N TYR A 87 9.99 -2.65 -1.33
CA TYR A 87 9.45 -3.65 -2.23
C TYR A 87 7.94 -3.79 -2.04
N GLY A 88 7.24 -4.09 -3.13
CA GLY A 88 5.80 -4.30 -3.17
C GLY A 88 5.45 -5.58 -3.94
N LYS A 89 4.70 -6.50 -3.33
CA LYS A 89 4.21 -7.73 -3.99
C LYS A 89 2.69 -7.74 -4.07
N THR A 90 2.16 -7.88 -5.28
CA THR A 90 0.71 -8.02 -5.49
C THR A 90 0.30 -9.49 -5.46
N MET A 91 -0.77 -9.79 -4.74
CA MET A 91 -1.47 -11.07 -4.75
C MET A 91 -2.93 -10.82 -5.14
N ILE A 92 -3.48 -11.67 -5.99
CA ILE A 92 -4.87 -11.59 -6.44
C ILE A 92 -5.68 -12.63 -5.64
N ILE A 93 -6.67 -12.17 -4.85
CA ILE A 93 -7.47 -13.06 -4.00
C ILE A 93 -8.73 -13.56 -4.69
N ARG A 94 -9.21 -12.91 -5.75
CA ARG A 94 -10.36 -13.38 -6.54
C ARG A 94 -10.22 -13.10 -8.03
N GLN A 95 -10.61 -14.09 -8.83
CA GLN A 95 -11.25 -13.94 -10.14
C GLN A 95 -12.70 -14.36 -9.91
#